data_AF-A0A954E812-F1
#
_entry.id   AF-A0A954E812-F1
#
_cell.length_a   1.000
_cell.length_b   1.000
_cell.length_c   1.000
_cell.angle_alpha   90.00
_cell.angle_beta   90.00
_cell.angle_gamma   90.00
#
_symmetry.space_group_name_H-M   'P 1'
#
loop_
_entity.id
_entity.type
_entity.pdbx_description
1 polymer ?
#
loop_
_entity_poly.entity_id
_entity_poly.type
_entity_poly.pdbx_seq_one_letter_code
_entity_poly.pdbx_strand_id
1 'polypeptide(L)'
;MEIRISRASAVVIQRIAPEHADWFLEWQRGISSAAATCAGYLATDVYPPHEAEGGEWVVVLHFDQETNLKHWLDSPLRASWLQQLLEKGGNFEVKTLPGGFSGWFTTQSRPVPVSPPPAWKMALTVLLALYPTVVVLSLLVGPILAPLGFPLAMLVSNTLSVALLQWGVMPAVTFVLRPWLRGKGSERAVYSLAGGVAILGVLVLLMLLFRFIGVGT
;
A
#
# COMPACT_ATOMS: atom_id res chain seq x y z
N MET A 1 11.10 24.68 15.32
CA MET A 1 10.65 23.61 14.42
C MET A 1 11.07 22.30 15.05
N GLU A 2 10.20 21.68 15.85
CA GLU A 2 10.50 20.39 16.50
C GLU A 2 10.51 19.30 15.43
N ILE A 3 11.67 18.68 15.19
CA ILE A 3 11.79 17.54 14.29
C ILE A 3 11.19 16.33 15.03
N ARG A 4 9.92 16.03 14.79
CA ARG A 4 9.25 14.83 15.31
C ARG A 4 9.54 13.67 14.37
N ILE A 5 10.35 12.71 14.83
CA ILE A 5 10.61 11.47 14.09
C ILE A 5 9.38 10.55 14.25
N SER A 6 8.34 10.77 13.44
CA SER A 6 7.25 9.81 13.34
C SER A 6 7.72 8.58 12.56
N ARG A 7 7.44 7.37 13.07
CA ARG A 7 7.75 6.11 12.36
C ARG A 7 6.55 5.59 11.59
N ALA A 8 5.35 6.08 11.90
CA ALA A 8 4.13 5.78 11.18
C ALA A 8 3.26 7.03 11.08
N SER A 9 2.79 7.36 9.87
CA SER A 9 1.89 8.48 9.64
C SER A 9 0.74 8.08 8.71
N ALA A 10 -0.46 8.60 8.99
CA ALA A 10 -1.61 8.48 8.10
C ALA A 10 -2.05 9.86 7.63
N VAL A 11 -2.27 10.02 6.33
CA VAL A 11 -2.87 11.22 5.76
C VAL A 11 -4.35 10.93 5.52
N VAL A 12 -5.22 11.85 5.89
CA VAL A 12 -6.67 11.76 5.69
C VAL A 12 -7.08 12.99 4.91
N ILE A 13 -7.63 12.78 3.73
CA ILE A 13 -8.15 13.81 2.85
C ILE A 13 -9.67 13.86 3.04
N GLN A 14 -10.23 15.02 3.32
CA GLN A 14 -11.66 15.17 3.59
C GLN A 14 -12.23 16.29 2.73
N ARG A 15 -13.37 16.02 2.07
CA ARG A 15 -14.10 17.03 1.30
C ARG A 15 -15.31 17.45 2.11
N ILE A 16 -15.31 18.71 2.51
CA ILE A 16 -16.33 19.33 3.34
C ILE A 16 -16.82 20.57 2.61
N ALA A 17 -18.14 20.71 2.50
CA ALA A 17 -18.72 21.90 1.90
C ALA A 17 -18.41 23.15 2.76
N PRO A 18 -18.12 24.32 2.16
CA PRO A 18 -17.69 25.52 2.89
C PRO A 18 -18.60 25.90 4.06
N GLU A 19 -19.91 25.73 3.91
CA GLU A 19 -20.91 26.04 4.93
C GLU A 19 -20.84 25.15 6.18
N HIS A 20 -20.12 24.03 6.11
CA HIS A 20 -19.92 23.08 7.22
C HIS A 20 -18.49 23.14 7.81
N ALA A 21 -17.65 24.09 7.41
CA ALA A 21 -16.25 24.18 7.83
C ALA A 21 -16.07 24.31 9.36
N ASP A 22 -16.88 25.14 10.02
CA ASP A 22 -16.80 25.34 11.48
C ASP A 22 -17.17 24.07 12.24
N TRP A 23 -18.26 23.41 11.81
CA TRP A 23 -18.66 22.12 12.36
C TRP A 23 -17.56 21.08 12.18
N PHE A 24 -16.94 21.04 10.99
CA PHE A 24 -15.85 20.11 10.70
C PHE A 24 -14.63 20.35 11.59
N LEU A 25 -14.24 21.60 11.83
CA LEU A 25 -13.13 21.92 12.72
C LEU A 25 -13.40 21.49 14.16
N GLU A 26 -14.63 21.65 14.64
CA GLU A 26 -15.03 21.20 15.97
C GLU A 26 -15.03 19.66 16.08
N TRP A 27 -15.62 18.99 15.10
CA TRP A 27 -15.55 17.53 14.98
C TRP A 27 -14.10 17.03 14.89
N GLN A 28 -13.25 17.70 14.11
CA GLN A 28 -11.84 17.37 13.91
C GLN A 28 -11.04 17.53 15.21
N ARG A 29 -11.32 18.55 16.02
CA ARG A 29 -10.75 18.68 17.37
C ARG A 29 -11.19 17.53 18.27
N GLY A 30 -12.46 17.14 18.21
CA GLY A 30 -13.01 16.02 18.98
C GLY A 30 -12.34 14.68 18.66
N ILE A 31 -12.26 14.31 17.38
CA ILE A 31 -11.60 13.07 16.96
C ILE A 31 -10.08 13.09 17.24
N SER A 32 -9.42 14.26 17.14
CA SER A 32 -8.00 14.39 17.48
C SER A 32 -7.75 14.22 18.98
N SER A 33 -8.65 14.73 19.83
CA SER A 33 -8.62 14.51 21.27
C SER A 33 -8.83 13.03 21.61
N ALA A 34 -9.75 12.35 20.92
CA ALA A 34 -9.94 10.91 21.04
C ALA A 34 -8.69 10.12 20.61
N ALA A 35 -8.05 10.51 19.50
CA ALA A 35 -6.79 9.91 19.04
C ALA A 35 -5.67 10.07 20.08
N ALA A 36 -5.62 11.22 20.77
CA ALA A 36 -4.62 11.49 21.81
C ALA A 36 -4.72 10.58 23.03
N THR A 37 -5.86 9.90 23.24
CA THR A 37 -6.00 8.89 24.29
C THR A 37 -5.42 7.53 23.91
N CYS A 38 -5.08 7.31 22.64
CA CYS A 38 -4.52 6.05 22.17
C CYS A 38 -3.01 5.97 22.44
N ALA A 39 -2.55 4.75 22.75
CA ALA A 39 -1.13 4.48 22.91
C ALA A 39 -0.35 4.85 21.64
N GLY A 40 0.81 5.50 21.81
CA GLY A 40 1.70 5.83 20.72
C GLY A 40 1.31 7.05 19.88
N TYR A 41 0.24 7.77 20.24
CA TYR A 41 -0.12 9.03 19.58
C TYR A 41 0.95 10.09 19.81
N LEU A 42 1.35 10.79 18.74
CA LEU A 42 2.32 11.87 18.80
C LEU A 42 1.69 13.23 18.50
N ALA A 43 0.96 13.34 17.38
CA ALA A 43 0.38 14.60 16.92
C ALA A 43 -0.69 14.37 15.84
N THR A 44 -1.52 15.40 15.64
CA THR A 44 -2.39 15.54 14.47
C THR A 44 -2.19 16.93 13.89
N ASP A 45 -1.76 17.01 12.63
CA ASP A 45 -1.66 18.24 11.88
C ASP A 45 -2.87 18.38 10.95
N VAL A 46 -3.48 19.57 10.90
CA VAL A 46 -4.67 19.85 10.09
C VAL A 46 -4.34 21.01 9.16
N TYR A 47 -4.43 20.77 7.86
CA TYR A 47 -4.19 21.75 6.82
C TYR A 47 -5.52 22.13 6.15
N PRO A 48 -5.86 23.43 6.09
CA PRO A 48 -7.05 23.90 5.41
C PRO A 48 -6.95 23.70 3.89
N PRO A 49 -8.09 23.66 3.18
CA PRO A 49 -8.11 23.64 1.73
C PRO A 49 -7.44 24.89 1.15
N HIS A 50 -6.75 24.72 0.02
CA HIS A 50 -6.07 25.81 -0.68
C HIS A 50 -7.06 26.77 -1.37
N GLU A 51 -8.27 26.30 -1.69
CA GLU A 51 -9.31 27.07 -2.38
C GLU A 51 -10.49 27.36 -1.43
N ALA A 52 -10.98 28.60 -1.45
CA ALA A 52 -12.04 29.08 -0.56
C ALA A 52 -13.43 28.51 -0.89
N GLU A 53 -13.65 28.01 -2.10
CA GLU A 53 -14.96 27.56 -2.60
C GLU A 53 -15.26 26.06 -2.37
N GLY A 54 -14.43 25.37 -1.58
CA GLY A 54 -14.66 23.97 -1.22
C GLY A 54 -13.53 23.08 -1.74
N GLY A 55 -12.48 22.97 -0.94
CA GLY A 55 -11.34 22.11 -1.24
C GLY A 55 -11.20 20.91 -0.31
N GLU A 56 -10.07 20.25 -0.45
CA GLU A 56 -9.68 19.10 0.35
C GLU A 56 -8.94 19.52 1.62
N TRP A 57 -9.51 19.19 2.78
CA TRP A 57 -8.80 19.27 4.06
C TRP A 57 -7.82 18.11 4.16
N VAL A 58 -6.59 18.39 4.55
CA VAL A 58 -5.55 17.38 4.73
C VAL A 58 -5.24 17.26 6.22
N VAL A 59 -5.45 16.07 6.78
CA VAL A 59 -5.17 15.76 8.18
C VAL A 59 -4.07 14.72 8.25
N VAL A 60 -2.99 14.99 8.96
CA VAL A 60 -1.87 14.07 9.13
C VAL A 60 -1.80 13.61 10.59
N LEU A 61 -1.99 12.30 10.80
CA LEU A 61 -1.88 11.65 12.11
C LEU A 61 -0.49 11.04 12.25
N HIS A 62 0.18 11.34 13.36
CA HIS A 62 1.53 10.86 13.67
C HIS A 62 1.50 9.90 14.86
N PHE A 63 2.10 8.73 14.68
CA PHE A 63 2.28 7.71 15.72
C PHE A 63 3.74 7.24 15.80
N ASP A 64 4.10 6.70 16.97
CA ASP A 64 5.41 6.15 17.26
C ASP A 64 5.71 4.81 16.55
N GLN A 65 4.67 4.04 16.23
CA GLN A 65 4.72 2.71 15.61
C GLN A 65 3.51 2.46 14.70
N GLU A 66 3.71 1.64 13.66
CA GLU A 66 2.65 1.26 12.71
C GLU A 66 1.53 0.44 13.38
N THR A 67 1.86 -0.38 14.37
CA THR A 67 0.89 -1.15 15.18
C THR A 67 -0.08 -0.24 15.92
N ASN A 68 0.42 0.81 16.58
CA ASN A 68 -0.39 1.78 17.31
C ASN A 68 -1.28 2.59 16.38
N LEU A 69 -0.73 3.07 15.25
CA LEU A 69 -1.51 3.72 14.21
C LEU A 69 -2.64 2.82 13.70
N LYS A 70 -2.35 1.54 13.46
CA LYS A 70 -3.34 0.56 13.00
C LYS A 70 -4.42 0.32 14.05
N HIS A 71 -4.05 0.18 15.33
CA HIS A 71 -5.00 0.04 16.43
C HIS A 71 -5.97 1.23 16.47
N TRP A 72 -5.47 2.46 16.31
CA TRP A 72 -6.33 3.64 16.21
C TRP A 72 -7.26 3.57 14.99
N LEU A 73 -6.72 3.25 13.81
CA LEU A 73 -7.50 3.18 12.57
C LEU A 73 -8.62 2.13 12.63
N ASP A 74 -8.39 1.00 13.29
CA ASP A 74 -9.35 -0.09 13.47
C ASP A 74 -10.22 0.08 14.74
N SER A 75 -10.03 1.15 15.52
CA SER A 75 -10.71 1.32 16.81
C SER A 75 -12.21 1.60 16.69
N PRO A 76 -13.04 1.05 17.61
CA PRO A 76 -14.47 1.38 17.67
C PRO A 76 -14.70 2.85 18.02
N LEU A 77 -13.77 3.46 18.76
CA LEU A 77 -13.80 4.89 19.07
C LEU A 77 -13.70 5.74 17.80
N ARG A 78 -12.76 5.44 16.90
CA ARG A 78 -12.69 6.12 15.60
C ARG A 78 -13.94 5.86 14.77
N ALA A 79 -14.49 4.64 14.80
CA ALA A 79 -15.68 4.29 14.05
C ALA A 79 -16.92 5.15 14.46
N SER A 80 -17.10 5.43 15.76
CA SER A 80 -18.20 6.28 16.22
C SER A 80 -18.04 7.76 15.80
N TRP A 81 -16.82 8.27 15.78
CA TRP A 81 -16.54 9.61 15.22
C TRP A 81 -16.82 9.68 13.72
N LEU A 82 -16.44 8.64 12.99
CA LEU A 82 -16.62 8.56 11.54
C LEU A 82 -18.09 8.47 11.14
N GLN A 83 -18.91 7.83 11.98
CA GLN A 83 -20.36 7.77 11.78
C GLN A 83 -20.99 9.18 11.80
N GLN A 84 -20.57 10.04 12.73
CA GLN A 84 -21.05 11.43 12.78
C GLN A 84 -20.71 12.22 11.51
N LEU A 85 -19.53 11.96 10.93
CA LEU A 85 -19.11 12.58 9.67
C LEU A 85 -19.97 12.14 8.49
N LEU A 86 -20.27 10.85 8.41
CA LEU A 86 -21.13 10.29 7.37
C LEU A 86 -22.58 10.79 7.47
N GLU A 87 -23.12 10.89 8.69
CA GLU A 87 -24.48 11.41 8.95
C GLU A 87 -24.62 12.88 8.54
N LYS A 88 -23.54 13.65 8.57
CA LYS A 88 -23.49 15.04 8.08
C LYS A 88 -23.24 15.18 6.58
N GLY A 89 -23.12 14.08 5.85
CA GLY A 89 -22.87 14.09 4.40
C GLY A 89 -21.41 14.39 4.03
N GLY A 90 -20.48 14.34 5.00
CA GLY A 90 -19.05 14.47 4.73
C GLY A 90 -18.50 13.23 4.04
N ASN A 91 -17.67 13.41 3.01
CA ASN A 91 -16.94 12.32 2.38
C ASN A 91 -15.46 12.40 2.77
N PHE A 92 -14.85 11.25 3.07
CA PHE A 92 -13.46 11.17 3.50
C PHE A 92 -12.71 10.09 2.71
N GLU A 93 -11.47 10.39 2.36
CA GLU A 93 -10.52 9.47 1.75
C GLU A 93 -9.28 9.37 2.66
N VAL A 94 -9.06 8.23 3.30
CA VAL A 94 -7.83 8.01 4.06
C VAL A 94 -6.74 7.52 3.12
N LYS A 95 -5.67 8.30 2.97
CA LYS A 95 -4.42 7.90 2.33
C LYS A 95 -3.35 7.70 3.39
N THR A 96 -3.23 6.50 3.95
CA THR A 96 -2.04 6.16 4.74
C THR A 96 -0.82 6.38 3.87
N LEU A 97 0.23 7.08 4.33
CA LEU A 97 1.50 7.24 3.60
C LEU A 97 2.15 5.87 3.53
N PRO A 98 2.00 5.14 2.41
CA PRO A 98 2.16 3.71 2.52
C PRO A 98 3.57 3.36 2.05
N GLY A 99 4.25 2.44 2.73
CA GLY A 99 5.65 2.08 2.42
C GLY A 99 5.84 1.68 0.95
N GLY A 100 7.05 1.75 0.41
CA GLY A 100 7.33 1.88 -1.03
C GLY A 100 6.56 0.97 -2.03
N PHE A 101 6.12 -0.23 -1.65
CA PHE A 101 5.36 -1.13 -2.54
C PHE A 101 3.84 -0.98 -2.48
N SER A 102 3.33 -0.23 -1.53
CA SER A 102 1.91 -0.13 -1.21
C SER A 102 1.00 0.32 -2.36
N GLY A 103 1.48 1.17 -3.27
CA GLY A 103 0.71 1.63 -4.43
C GLY A 103 0.16 0.48 -5.30
N TRP A 104 0.86 -0.65 -5.35
CA TRP A 104 0.38 -1.86 -6.06
C TRP A 104 -0.71 -2.63 -5.29
N PHE A 105 -0.82 -2.42 -3.97
CA PHE A 105 -1.73 -3.18 -3.09
C PHE A 105 -2.96 -2.38 -2.65
N THR A 106 -2.91 -1.04 -2.70
CA THR A 106 -4.01 -0.14 -2.33
C THR A 106 -4.96 0.17 -3.49
N THR A 107 -4.52 -0.01 -4.75
CA THR A 107 -5.26 0.39 -5.97
C THR A 107 -6.35 -0.60 -6.41
N GLN A 108 -7.03 -1.28 -5.47
CA GLN A 108 -8.20 -2.11 -5.77
C GLN A 108 -9.47 -1.53 -5.15
N SER A 109 -9.93 -0.42 -5.76
CA SER A 109 -11.32 0.07 -5.81
C SER A 109 -12.23 -0.37 -4.67
N ARG A 110 -12.10 0.25 -3.50
CA ARG A 110 -13.13 0.21 -2.46
C ARG A 110 -13.33 1.59 -1.83
N PRO A 111 -14.59 1.99 -1.54
CA PRO A 111 -14.89 3.20 -0.78
C PRO A 111 -14.37 3.19 0.67
N VAL A 112 -13.87 2.05 1.16
CA VAL A 112 -13.42 1.88 2.55
C VAL A 112 -11.90 1.65 2.58
N PRO A 113 -11.13 2.48 3.30
CA PRO A 113 -9.69 2.30 3.46
C PRO A 113 -9.39 0.95 4.13
N VAL A 114 -8.63 0.09 3.45
CA VAL A 114 -8.14 -1.16 4.02
C VAL A 114 -6.64 -0.98 4.28
N SER A 115 -6.19 -1.27 5.50
CA SER A 115 -4.75 -1.20 5.83
C SER A 115 -3.93 -2.04 4.84
N PRO A 116 -2.77 -1.55 4.39
CA PRO A 116 -1.91 -2.30 3.48
C PRO A 116 -1.48 -3.65 4.10
N PRO A 117 -1.23 -4.69 3.28
CA PRO A 117 -0.66 -5.94 3.76
C PRO A 117 0.71 -5.71 4.43
N PRO A 118 1.14 -6.58 5.37
CA PRO A 118 2.47 -6.50 5.97
C PRO A 118 3.59 -6.44 4.93
N ALA A 119 4.64 -5.67 5.20
CA ALA A 119 5.75 -5.41 4.27
C ALA A 119 6.39 -6.68 3.69
N TRP A 120 6.57 -7.72 4.50
CA TRP A 120 7.16 -8.99 4.04
C TRP A 120 6.27 -9.74 3.02
N LYS A 121 4.94 -9.62 3.11
CA LYS A 121 4.02 -10.20 2.12
C LYS A 121 4.11 -9.46 0.80
N MET A 122 4.19 -8.14 0.87
CA MET A 122 4.39 -7.29 -0.31
C MET A 122 5.72 -7.63 -0.98
N ALA A 123 6.81 -7.72 -0.22
CA ALA A 123 8.13 -8.09 -0.73
C ALA A 123 8.15 -9.47 -1.39
N LEU A 124 7.55 -10.51 -0.78
CA LEU A 124 7.44 -11.84 -1.40
C LEU A 124 6.60 -11.83 -2.67
N THR A 125 5.53 -11.04 -2.71
CA THR A 125 4.69 -10.89 -3.91
C THR A 125 5.47 -10.22 -5.04
N VAL A 126 6.23 -9.16 -4.73
CA VAL A 126 7.12 -8.49 -5.68
C VAL A 126 8.17 -9.44 -6.20
N LEU A 127 8.81 -10.23 -5.32
CA LEU A 127 9.82 -11.21 -5.71
C LEU A 127 9.25 -12.28 -6.64
N LEU A 128 8.07 -12.81 -6.32
CA LEU A 128 7.36 -13.79 -7.15
C LEU A 128 6.99 -13.23 -8.53
N ALA A 129 6.63 -11.96 -8.62
CA ALA A 129 6.33 -11.30 -9.89
C ALA A 129 7.61 -11.01 -10.70
N LEU A 130 8.63 -10.46 -10.04
CA LEU A 130 9.86 -9.97 -10.66
C LEU A 130 10.70 -11.10 -11.26
N TYR A 131 10.97 -12.15 -10.48
CA TYR A 131 11.88 -13.23 -10.87
C TYR A 131 11.51 -13.90 -12.22
N PRO A 132 10.30 -14.48 -12.39
CA PRO A 132 9.95 -15.13 -13.64
C PRO A 132 9.84 -14.13 -14.80
N THR A 133 9.40 -12.91 -14.54
CA THR A 133 9.28 -11.88 -15.58
C THR A 133 10.63 -11.56 -16.18
N VAL A 134 11.64 -11.29 -15.34
CA VAL A 134 12.99 -10.97 -15.80
C VAL A 134 13.61 -12.15 -16.55
N VAL A 135 13.44 -13.38 -16.06
CA VAL A 135 14.00 -14.57 -16.71
C VAL A 135 13.35 -14.82 -18.07
N VAL A 136 12.01 -14.85 -18.14
CA VAL A 136 11.27 -15.06 -19.40
C VAL A 136 11.60 -13.96 -20.39
N LEU A 137 11.66 -12.71 -19.95
CA LEU A 137 11.99 -11.61 -20.85
C LEU A 137 13.42 -11.70 -21.35
N SER A 138 14.37 -12.07 -20.48
CA SER A 138 15.76 -12.26 -20.88
C SER A 138 15.91 -13.39 -21.92
N LEU A 139 15.14 -14.47 -21.80
CA LEU A 139 15.12 -15.58 -22.77
C LEU A 139 14.48 -15.19 -24.11
N LEU A 140 13.41 -14.40 -24.11
CA LEU A 140 12.70 -14.00 -25.33
C LEU A 140 13.37 -12.83 -26.05
N VAL A 141 13.80 -11.83 -25.29
CA VAL A 141 14.28 -10.54 -25.80
C VAL A 141 15.79 -10.56 -26.01
N GLY A 142 16.53 -11.35 -25.22
CA GLY A 142 17.99 -11.50 -25.36
C GLY A 142 18.43 -11.85 -26.79
N PRO A 143 17.90 -12.90 -27.41
CA PRO A 143 18.24 -13.26 -28.79
C PRO A 143 17.87 -12.20 -29.82
N ILE A 144 16.76 -11.49 -29.61
CA ILE A 144 16.25 -10.46 -30.54
C ILE A 144 17.10 -9.18 -30.46
N LEU A 145 17.54 -8.80 -29.26
CA LEU A 145 18.32 -7.59 -29.04
C LEU A 145 19.84 -7.81 -29.09
N ALA A 146 20.31 -9.05 -29.20
CA ALA A 146 21.73 -9.38 -29.35
C ALA A 146 22.46 -8.55 -30.44
N PRO A 147 21.84 -8.23 -31.60
CA PRO A 147 22.50 -7.41 -32.64
C PRO A 147 22.68 -5.94 -32.27
N LEU A 148 21.97 -5.43 -31.26
CA LEU A 148 21.91 -4.00 -30.91
C LEU A 148 23.02 -3.57 -29.93
N GLY A 149 23.86 -4.50 -29.49
CA GLY A 149 24.93 -4.26 -28.51
C GLY A 149 24.44 -4.32 -27.05
N PHE A 150 25.34 -4.74 -26.16
CA PHE A 150 25.00 -5.08 -24.76
C PHE A 150 24.29 -3.95 -23.98
N PRO A 151 24.75 -2.68 -23.99
CA PRO A 151 24.11 -1.63 -23.20
C PRO A 151 22.67 -1.31 -23.64
N LEU A 152 22.43 -1.27 -24.96
CA LEU A 152 21.10 -0.94 -25.52
C LEU A 152 20.13 -2.11 -25.31
N ALA A 153 20.60 -3.35 -25.52
CA ALA A 153 19.81 -4.55 -25.24
C ALA A 153 19.38 -4.62 -23.77
N MET A 154 20.30 -4.30 -22.85
CA MET A 154 20.01 -4.27 -21.41
C MET A 154 19.01 -3.18 -21.06
N LEU A 155 19.15 -1.98 -21.61
CA LEU A 155 18.22 -0.86 -21.37
C LEU A 155 16.80 -1.19 -21.83
N VAL A 156 16.65 -1.70 -23.05
CA VAL A 156 15.34 -2.04 -23.62
C VAL A 156 14.71 -3.20 -22.84
N SER A 157 15.48 -4.23 -22.51
CA SER A 157 15.00 -5.37 -21.71
C SER A 157 14.54 -4.94 -20.32
N ASN A 158 15.30 -4.09 -19.63
CA ASN A 158 14.91 -3.56 -18.33
C ASN A 158 13.67 -2.66 -18.42
N THR A 159 13.60 -1.80 -19.44
CA THR A 159 12.44 -0.92 -19.66
C THR A 159 11.17 -1.74 -19.87
N LEU A 160 11.25 -2.77 -20.71
CA LEU A 160 10.13 -3.66 -20.98
C LEU A 160 9.76 -4.51 -19.75
N SER A 161 10.74 -4.94 -18.95
CA SER A 161 10.49 -5.63 -17.66
C SER A 161 9.70 -4.76 -16.70
N VAL A 162 10.11 -3.50 -16.52
CA VAL A 162 9.44 -2.56 -15.62
C VAL A 162 8.02 -2.26 -16.10
N ALA A 163 7.83 -2.00 -17.40
CA ALA A 163 6.51 -1.77 -17.99
C ALA A 163 5.58 -2.98 -17.82
N LEU A 164 6.07 -4.18 -18.09
CA LEU A 164 5.32 -5.42 -17.98
C LEU A 164 4.95 -5.72 -16.52
N LEU A 165 5.86 -5.48 -15.58
CA LEU A 165 5.57 -5.61 -14.15
C LEU A 165 4.51 -4.63 -13.70
N GLN A 166 4.64 -3.35 -14.09
CA GLN A 166 3.74 -2.28 -13.68
C GLN A 166 2.31 -2.51 -14.16
N TRP A 167 2.12 -2.87 -15.42
CA TRP A 167 0.78 -2.90 -16.05
C TRP A 167 0.20 -4.30 -16.25
N GLY A 168 1.02 -5.35 -16.28
CA GLY A 168 0.57 -6.72 -16.54
C GLY A 168 0.69 -7.62 -15.33
N VAL A 169 1.92 -7.85 -14.88
CA VAL A 169 2.21 -8.93 -13.91
C VAL A 169 1.75 -8.55 -12.51
N MET A 170 2.01 -7.34 -12.02
CA MET A 170 1.53 -6.92 -10.71
C MET A 170 0.01 -6.98 -10.56
N PRO A 171 -0.80 -6.40 -11.48
CA PRO A 171 -2.26 -6.51 -11.35
C PRO A 171 -2.74 -7.96 -11.38
N ALA A 172 -2.13 -8.84 -12.19
CA ALA A 172 -2.48 -10.26 -12.22
C ALA A 172 -2.11 -10.99 -10.91
N VAL A 173 -0.87 -10.85 -10.44
CA VAL A 173 -0.38 -11.53 -9.24
C VAL A 173 -1.11 -11.04 -7.99
N THR A 174 -1.33 -9.73 -7.86
CA THR A 174 -2.08 -9.16 -6.73
C THR A 174 -3.55 -9.60 -6.74
N PHE A 175 -4.14 -9.83 -7.92
CA PHE A 175 -5.47 -10.40 -8.04
C PHE A 175 -5.54 -11.86 -7.57
N VAL A 176 -4.58 -12.70 -7.98
CA VAL A 176 -4.49 -14.10 -7.57
C VAL A 176 -4.20 -14.24 -6.08
N LEU A 177 -3.27 -13.45 -5.55
CA LEU A 177 -2.88 -13.48 -4.14
C LEU A 177 -3.82 -12.68 -3.22
N ARG A 178 -4.85 -12.05 -3.78
CA ARG A 178 -5.83 -11.23 -3.04
C ARG A 178 -6.39 -11.90 -1.78
N PRO A 179 -6.77 -13.20 -1.78
CA PRO A 179 -7.28 -13.87 -0.57
C PRO A 179 -6.24 -13.96 0.55
N TRP A 180 -4.98 -14.26 0.19
CA TRP A 180 -3.87 -14.39 1.14
C TRP A 180 -3.36 -13.03 1.65
N LEU A 181 -3.37 -12.02 0.78
CA LEU A 181 -3.01 -10.65 1.12
C LEU A 181 -4.04 -9.99 2.05
N ARG A 182 -5.33 -10.36 1.95
CA ARG A 182 -6.44 -9.70 2.67
C ARG A 182 -6.92 -10.35 3.95
N GLY A 183 -6.39 -11.50 4.36
CA GLY A 183 -6.84 -12.12 5.61
C GLY A 183 -6.71 -11.15 6.81
N LYS A 184 -7.82 -10.78 7.49
CA LYS A 184 -7.93 -10.08 8.83
C LYS A 184 -8.20 -10.96 10.10
N GLY A 185 -7.33 -10.98 11.11
CA GLY A 185 -7.40 -11.91 12.26
C GLY A 185 -6.06 -12.50 12.75
N SER A 186 -5.99 -12.93 14.01
CA SER A 186 -4.82 -13.39 14.78
C SER A 186 -4.67 -14.91 14.92
N GLU A 187 -5.64 -15.74 14.49
CA GLU A 187 -5.51 -17.22 14.40
C GLU A 187 -4.63 -17.68 13.21
N ARG A 188 -3.67 -16.83 12.80
CA ARG A 188 -3.35 -16.54 11.40
C ARG A 188 -1.89 -16.54 11.02
N ALA A 189 -0.99 -16.68 11.99
CA ALA A 189 0.45 -16.76 11.70
C ALA A 189 0.76 -17.98 10.81
N VAL A 190 0.15 -19.13 11.09
CA VAL A 190 0.40 -20.40 10.36
C VAL A 190 -0.06 -20.32 8.91
N TYR A 191 -1.28 -19.87 8.63
CA TYR A 191 -1.76 -19.69 7.24
C TYR A 191 -0.95 -18.63 6.48
N SER A 192 -0.53 -17.58 7.18
CA SER A 192 0.31 -16.54 6.61
C SER A 192 1.71 -17.09 6.26
N LEU A 193 2.33 -17.84 7.16
CA LEU A 193 3.60 -18.53 6.96
C LEU A 193 3.50 -19.59 5.87
N ALA A 194 2.45 -20.42 5.88
CA ALA A 194 2.22 -21.46 4.87
C ALA A 194 2.12 -20.87 3.46
N GLY A 195 1.43 -19.74 3.29
CA GLY A 195 1.41 -19.04 2.01
C GLY A 195 2.77 -18.46 1.62
N GLY A 196 3.55 -17.95 2.59
CA GLY A 196 4.94 -17.53 2.34
C GLY A 196 5.83 -18.70 1.89
N VAL A 197 5.74 -19.85 2.56
CA VAL A 197 6.45 -21.09 2.21
C VAL A 197 6.02 -21.59 0.84
N ALA A 198 4.72 -21.52 0.50
CA ALA A 198 4.22 -21.88 -0.82
C ALA A 198 4.82 -20.97 -1.91
N ILE A 199 4.89 -19.65 -1.69
CA ILE A 199 5.53 -18.71 -2.62
C ILE A 199 7.01 -19.06 -2.81
N LEU A 200 7.73 -19.33 -1.73
CA LEU A 200 9.14 -19.77 -1.80
C LEU A 200 9.28 -21.10 -2.56
N GLY A 201 8.37 -22.05 -2.33
CA GLY A 201 8.33 -23.32 -3.06
C GLY A 201 8.10 -23.12 -4.56
N VAL A 202 7.20 -22.21 -4.94
CA VAL A 202 6.98 -21.84 -6.35
C VAL A 202 8.23 -21.18 -6.94
N LEU A 203 8.89 -20.28 -6.20
CA LEU A 203 10.15 -19.66 -6.64
C LEU A 203 11.26 -20.69 -6.85
N VAL A 204 11.40 -21.66 -5.94
CA VAL A 204 12.36 -22.77 -6.08
C VAL A 204 12.01 -23.64 -7.29
N LEU A 205 10.73 -23.97 -7.49
CA LEU A 205 10.29 -24.76 -8.65
C LEU A 205 10.58 -24.02 -9.97
N LEU A 206 10.25 -22.72 -10.04
CA LEU A 206 10.55 -21.88 -11.19
C LEU A 206 12.07 -21.79 -11.43
N MET A 207 12.86 -21.67 -10.37
CA MET A 207 14.32 -21.66 -10.46
C MET A 207 14.87 -22.98 -11.01
N LEU A 208 14.37 -24.12 -10.55
CA LEU A 208 14.75 -25.43 -11.08
C LEU A 208 14.33 -25.59 -12.55
N LEU A 209 13.13 -25.14 -12.89
CA LEU A 209 12.61 -25.17 -14.26
C LEU A 209 13.44 -24.29 -15.19
N PHE A 210 13.75 -23.06 -14.81
CA PHE A 210 14.58 -22.16 -15.61
C PHE A 210 16.03 -22.62 -15.68
N ARG A 211 16.56 -23.24 -14.63
CA ARG A 211 17.87 -23.89 -14.69
C ARG A 211 17.88 -25.00 -15.74
N PHE A 212 16.82 -25.80 -15.82
CA PHE A 212 16.72 -26.85 -16.84
C PHE A 212 16.65 -26.27 -18.26
N ILE A 213 15.92 -25.17 -18.45
CA ILE A 213 15.78 -24.49 -19.75
C ILE A 213 17.08 -23.76 -20.15
N GLY A 214 17.76 -23.10 -19.20
CA GLY A 214 18.94 -22.27 -19.44
C GLY A 214 20.28 -23.01 -19.51
N VAL A 215 20.33 -24.30 -19.12
CA VAL A 215 21.54 -25.15 -19.24
C VAL A 215 21.64 -25.84 -20.62
N GLY A 216 20.68 -25.58 -21.52
CA GLY A 216 20.65 -26.16 -22.87
C GLY A 216 21.33 -25.37 -23.99
N THR A 217 22.01 -24.25 -23.69
CA THR A 217 22.72 -23.41 -24.69
C THR A 217 24.17 -23.20 -24.31
#